data_AF-A0A2V8BE25-F1
#
_entry.id   AF-A0A2V8BE25-F1
#
_cell.length_a   1.000
_cell.length_b   1.000
_cell.length_c   1.000
_cell.angle_alpha   90.00
_cell.angle_beta   90.00
_cell.angle_gamma   90.00
#
_symmetry.space_group_name_H-M   'P 1'
#
loop_
_entity.id
_entity.type
_entity.pdbx_description
1 polymer ?
#
loop_
_entity_poly.entity_id
_entity_poly.type
_entity_poly.pdbx_seq_one_letter_code
_entity_poly.pdbx_strand_id
1 'polypeptide(L)'
;ARAEAAARADAWLARVGLTAFAAHYPAQLSGGMRKRVAMAQHWIIDRGLLLMDEPFSALDVHTRQRMETELLTLWEGSGSSRTLPERKEPGPRGRSLELGAAISESSGVSGFSQTSRKTVLFVTHDLEEAIALADEVVVLSAGPASRVIARHRVTLDRPRDVMELRTTPAFIDLYRTLWGVLRSEVLKSQRQVGVRRG
;
A
#
# COMPACT_ATOMS: atom_id res chain seq x y z
N ALA A 1 5.78 21.03 21.42
CA ALA A 1 4.41 20.98 20.84
C ALA A 1 4.32 21.67 19.47
N ARG A 2 4.13 23.00 19.35
CA ARG A 2 3.91 23.66 18.03
C ARG A 2 5.13 23.62 17.09
N ALA A 3 6.33 23.94 17.60
CA ALA A 3 7.55 23.91 16.80
C ALA A 3 7.88 22.50 16.28
N GLU A 4 7.67 21.49 17.11
CA GLU A 4 7.83 20.08 16.76
C GLU A 4 6.81 19.61 15.71
N ALA A 5 5.54 20.04 15.84
CA ALA A 5 4.53 19.77 14.84
C ALA A 5 4.86 20.41 13.48
N ALA A 6 5.38 21.65 13.48
CA ALA A 6 5.84 22.33 12.28
C ALA A 6 7.03 21.59 11.63
N ALA A 7 8.04 21.23 12.42
CA ALA A 7 9.20 20.48 11.93
C ALA A 7 8.79 19.12 11.32
N ARG A 8 7.82 18.41 11.94
CA ARG A 8 7.25 17.19 11.37
C ARG A 8 6.53 17.47 10.05
N ALA A 9 5.72 18.52 9.98
CA ALA A 9 5.02 18.90 8.76
C ALA A 9 6.01 19.21 7.62
N ASP A 10 7.07 19.96 7.90
CA ASP A 10 8.11 20.31 6.92
C ASP A 10 8.86 19.06 6.41
N ALA A 11 9.21 18.13 7.31
CA ALA A 11 9.80 16.86 6.93
C ALA A 11 8.88 16.04 6.00
N TRP A 12 7.58 16.02 6.28
CA TRP A 12 6.60 15.34 5.43
C TRP A 12 6.39 16.03 4.09
N LEU A 13 6.38 17.36 4.05
CA LEU A 13 6.35 18.13 2.81
C LEU A 13 7.56 17.83 1.93
N ALA A 14 8.74 17.63 2.53
CA ALA A 14 9.93 17.20 1.79
C ALA A 14 9.75 15.80 1.17
N ARG A 15 9.29 14.82 1.96
CA ARG A 15 9.05 13.43 1.50
C ARG A 15 8.07 13.37 0.33
N VAL A 16 6.97 14.11 0.41
CA VAL A 16 5.98 14.14 -0.68
C VAL A 16 6.34 15.10 -1.83
N GLY A 17 7.51 15.74 -1.79
CA GLY A 17 7.99 16.64 -2.84
C GLY A 17 7.19 17.93 -2.98
N LEU A 18 6.83 18.55 -1.85
CA LEU A 18 6.02 19.77 -1.76
C LEU A 18 6.67 20.88 -0.92
N THR A 19 7.96 20.80 -0.59
CA THR A 19 8.67 21.84 0.18
C THR A 19 8.48 23.25 -0.39
N ALA A 20 8.60 23.40 -1.72
CA ALA A 20 8.42 24.69 -2.40
C ALA A 20 7.00 25.27 -2.29
N PHE A 21 6.03 24.46 -1.87
CA PHE A 21 4.61 24.81 -1.76
C PHE A 21 4.12 24.90 -0.31
N ALA A 22 5.03 24.88 0.68
CA ALA A 22 4.68 24.87 2.10
C ALA A 22 3.76 26.04 2.53
N ALA A 23 3.90 27.21 1.88
CA ALA A 23 3.10 28.40 2.17
C ALA A 23 1.80 28.51 1.33
N HIS A 24 1.51 27.56 0.44
CA HIS A 24 0.34 27.63 -0.44
C HIS A 24 -0.92 27.15 0.28
N TYR A 25 -2.04 27.85 0.06
CA TYR A 25 -3.36 27.42 0.50
C TYR A 25 -3.91 26.28 -0.38
N PRO A 26 -4.81 25.43 0.13
CA PRO A 26 -5.35 24.28 -0.63
C PRO A 26 -5.91 24.62 -2.02
N ALA A 27 -6.53 25.79 -2.18
CA ALA A 27 -7.08 26.25 -3.45
C ALA A 27 -6.01 26.57 -4.51
N GLN A 28 -4.76 26.82 -4.10
CA GLN A 28 -3.64 27.15 -4.98
C GLN A 28 -2.85 25.91 -5.42
N LEU A 29 -3.16 24.74 -4.86
CA LEU A 29 -2.51 23.48 -5.18
C LEU A 29 -3.24 22.80 -6.36
N SER A 30 -2.51 22.09 -7.23
CA SER A 30 -3.14 21.23 -8.23
C SER A 30 -3.86 20.04 -7.57
N GLY A 31 -4.72 19.32 -8.31
CA GLY A 31 -5.40 18.13 -7.80
C GLY A 31 -4.45 17.08 -7.23
N GLY A 32 -3.37 16.76 -7.96
CA GLY A 32 -2.34 15.81 -7.51
C GLY A 32 -1.54 16.32 -6.30
N MET A 33 -1.27 17.63 -6.22
CA MET A 33 -0.63 18.22 -5.04
C MET A 33 -1.53 18.11 -3.79
N ARG A 34 -2.83 18.39 -3.92
CA ARG A 34 -3.78 18.22 -2.80
C ARG A 34 -3.84 16.77 -2.34
N LYS A 35 -3.82 15.80 -3.26
CA LYS A 35 -3.84 14.37 -2.91
C LYS A 35 -2.60 13.97 -2.13
N ARG A 36 -1.42 14.42 -2.56
CA ARG A 36 -0.17 14.22 -1.80
C ARG A 36 -0.19 14.82 -0.39
N VAL A 37 -0.74 16.03 -0.23
CA VAL A 37 -0.93 16.64 1.10
C VAL A 37 -1.86 15.79 1.96
N ALA A 38 -2.99 15.31 1.40
CA ALA A 38 -3.91 14.45 2.13
C ALA A 38 -3.24 13.13 2.58
N MET A 39 -2.44 12.51 1.70
CA MET A 39 -1.65 11.32 2.05
C MET A 39 -0.67 11.61 3.18
N ALA A 40 0.10 12.69 3.09
CA ALA A 40 1.01 13.12 4.15
C ALA A 40 0.27 13.36 5.48
N GLN A 41 -0.90 13.99 5.45
CA GLN A 41 -1.75 14.22 6.63
C GLN A 41 -2.24 12.92 7.27
N HIS A 42 -2.49 11.88 6.47
CA HIS A 42 -2.84 10.56 7.00
C HIS A 42 -1.63 9.81 7.57
N TRP A 43 -0.47 9.93 6.92
CA TRP A 43 0.73 9.17 7.27
C TRP A 43 1.55 9.79 8.40
N ILE A 44 1.49 11.12 8.57
CA ILE A 44 2.16 11.84 9.66
C ILE A 44 1.62 11.44 11.03
N ILE A 45 0.38 10.97 11.08
CA ILE A 45 -0.25 10.45 12.28
C ILE A 45 0.03 8.95 12.32
N ASP A 46 0.69 8.48 13.38
CA ASP A 46 1.04 7.07 13.55
C ASP A 46 -0.21 6.23 13.85
N ARG A 47 -0.98 5.91 12.81
CA ARG A 47 -2.22 5.13 12.91
C ARG A 47 -1.92 3.63 12.77
N GLY A 48 -2.52 2.81 13.62
CA GLY A 48 -2.44 1.35 13.51
C GLY A 48 -3.22 0.76 12.32
N LEU A 49 -4.19 1.50 11.77
CA LEU A 49 -4.95 1.15 10.57
C LEU A 49 -5.01 2.33 9.61
N LEU A 50 -4.64 2.11 8.36
CA LEU A 50 -4.72 3.07 7.27
C LEU A 50 -5.65 2.53 6.18
N LEU A 51 -6.71 3.26 5.88
CA LEU A 51 -7.65 2.97 4.80
C LEU A 51 -7.46 4.01 3.70
N MET A 52 -7.29 3.57 2.46
CA MET A 52 -7.13 4.47 1.31
C MET A 52 -8.01 4.01 0.15
N ASP A 53 -8.75 4.95 -0.43
CA ASP A 53 -9.50 4.71 -1.66
C ASP A 53 -8.79 5.44 -2.80
N GLU A 54 -8.33 4.66 -3.79
CA GLU A 54 -7.65 5.13 -4.98
C GLU A 54 -6.45 6.06 -4.66
N PRO A 55 -5.47 5.66 -3.83
CA PRO A 55 -4.47 6.58 -3.27
C PRO A 55 -3.60 7.29 -4.31
N PHE A 56 -3.27 6.65 -5.44
CA PHE A 56 -2.29 7.17 -6.39
C PHE A 56 -2.85 7.54 -7.77
N SER A 57 -4.10 7.22 -8.05
CA SER A 57 -4.75 7.36 -9.38
C SER A 57 -4.75 8.77 -9.98
N ALA A 58 -4.64 9.81 -9.16
CA ALA A 58 -4.66 11.22 -9.62
C ALA A 58 -3.26 11.83 -9.74
N LEU A 59 -2.22 11.00 -9.60
CA LEU A 59 -0.82 11.41 -9.65
C LEU A 59 -0.23 11.08 -11.02
N ASP A 60 0.67 11.94 -11.50
CA ASP A 60 1.50 11.61 -12.66
C ASP A 60 2.44 10.43 -12.34
N VAL A 61 3.02 9.83 -13.38
CA VAL A 61 3.82 8.60 -13.28
C VAL A 61 4.96 8.72 -12.26
N HIS A 62 5.72 9.81 -12.31
CA HIS A 62 6.88 9.98 -11.44
C HIS A 62 6.45 10.24 -9.99
N THR A 63 5.45 11.10 -9.81
CA THR A 63 4.91 11.39 -8.48
C THR A 63 4.28 10.15 -7.83
N ARG A 64 3.56 9.34 -8.60
CA ARG A 64 2.99 8.07 -8.13
C ARG A 64 4.08 7.13 -7.63
N GLN A 65 5.11 6.87 -8.44
CA GLN A 65 6.23 6.00 -8.05
C GLN A 65 6.87 6.44 -6.73
N ARG A 66 7.12 7.76 -6.58
CA ARG A 66 7.65 8.30 -5.32
C ARG A 66 6.75 7.97 -4.14
N MET A 67 5.45 8.22 -4.28
CA MET A 67 4.50 8.02 -3.20
C MET A 67 4.28 6.54 -2.86
N GLU A 68 4.35 5.65 -3.86
CA GLU A 68 4.36 4.18 -3.67
C GLU A 68 5.55 3.75 -2.81
N THR A 69 6.76 4.23 -3.15
CA THR A 69 7.99 3.97 -2.38
C THR A 69 7.91 4.52 -0.95
N GLU A 70 7.34 5.71 -0.76
CA GLU A 70 7.13 6.28 0.57
C GLU A 70 6.20 5.41 1.43
N LEU A 71 5.12 4.89 0.86
CA LEU A 71 4.21 3.98 1.56
C LEU A 71 4.92 2.69 1.97
N LEU A 72 5.71 2.10 1.09
CA LEU A 72 6.52 0.91 1.38
C LEU A 72 7.54 1.16 2.48
N THR A 73 8.25 2.29 2.41
CA THR A 73 9.23 2.70 3.42
C THR A 73 8.59 2.83 4.81
N LEU A 74 7.37 3.38 4.88
CA LEU A 74 6.62 3.48 6.13
C LEU A 74 6.19 2.12 6.67
N TRP A 75 5.80 1.21 5.78
CA TRP A 75 5.41 -0.15 6.13
C TRP A 75 6.60 -0.97 6.63
N GLU A 76 7.72 -0.95 5.91
CA GLU A 76 8.92 -1.70 6.22
C GLU A 76 9.63 -1.15 7.47
N GLY A 77 9.67 0.18 7.63
CA GLY A 77 10.22 0.82 8.82
C GLY A 77 9.39 0.66 10.09
N SER A 78 8.12 0.22 9.98
CA SER A 78 7.22 0.01 11.14
C SER A 78 7.03 -1.46 11.54
N GLY A 79 7.69 -2.39 10.85
CA GLY A 79 7.59 -3.81 11.17
C GLY A 79 8.58 -4.63 10.39
N SER A 80 9.77 -4.82 10.97
CA SER A 80 10.76 -5.79 10.53
C SER A 80 10.08 -7.10 10.11
N SER A 81 10.27 -7.47 8.85
CA SER A 81 10.05 -8.78 8.23
C SER A 81 8.85 -9.58 8.77
N ARG A 82 7.75 -9.66 7.99
CA ARG A 82 6.72 -10.65 8.28
C ARG A 82 6.33 -11.50 7.09
N THR A 83 6.93 -12.68 7.03
CA THR A 83 6.24 -13.91 6.64
C THR A 83 4.95 -14.02 7.47
N LEU A 84 3.77 -13.80 6.86
CA LEU A 84 2.52 -14.16 7.53
C LEU A 84 2.57 -15.65 7.89
N PRO A 85 2.27 -16.04 9.14
CA PRO A 85 2.09 -17.45 9.46
C PRO A 85 0.95 -17.97 8.56
N GLU A 86 1.19 -19.10 7.89
CA GLU A 86 0.11 -19.83 7.24
C GLU A 86 -1.03 -19.99 8.26
N ARG A 87 -2.26 -19.66 7.86
CA ARG A 87 -3.44 -20.07 8.60
C ARG A 87 -3.49 -21.60 8.52
N LYS A 88 -2.85 -22.27 9.48
CA LYS A 88 -3.04 -23.68 9.74
C LYS A 88 -4.52 -23.85 10.10
N GLU A 89 -5.26 -24.61 9.30
CA GLU A 89 -6.57 -25.10 9.73
C GLU A 89 -6.42 -25.81 11.10
N PRO A 90 -7.42 -25.77 11.99
CA PRO A 90 -7.27 -26.26 13.35
C PRO A 90 -7.15 -27.79 13.37
N GLY A 91 -5.93 -28.31 13.24
CA GLY A 91 -5.53 -29.68 13.56
C GLY A 91 -4.95 -29.78 14.96
N PRO A 92 -5.02 -30.96 15.62
CA PRO A 92 -4.93 -31.07 17.07
C PRO A 92 -3.53 -30.79 17.61
N ARG A 93 -3.53 -30.32 18.87
CA ARG A 93 -2.39 -29.84 19.66
C ARG A 93 -1.22 -30.83 19.67
N GLY A 94 -0.04 -30.33 19.33
CA GLY A 94 1.25 -30.99 19.56
C GLY A 94 2.31 -29.94 19.82
N ARG A 95 2.93 -29.98 21.00
CA ARG A 95 4.06 -29.14 21.40
C ARG A 95 5.28 -29.42 20.53
N SER A 96 6.08 -28.39 20.24
CA SER A 96 7.53 -28.39 20.41
C SER A 96 8.10 -26.99 20.25
N LEU A 97 9.09 -26.71 21.10
CA LEU A 97 9.93 -25.52 21.17
C LEU A 97 10.81 -25.41 19.92
N GLU A 98 11.27 -24.20 19.57
CA GLU A 98 12.69 -23.88 19.32
C GLU A 98 12.92 -22.35 19.37
N LEU A 99 14.09 -22.01 19.87
CA LEU A 99 14.62 -20.70 20.23
C LEU A 99 15.72 -20.36 19.21
N GLY A 100 15.80 -19.12 18.70
CA GLY A 100 16.92 -18.73 17.82
C GLY A 100 16.92 -17.26 17.45
N ALA A 101 17.83 -16.50 18.05
CA ALA A 101 18.02 -15.06 17.90
C ALA A 101 18.92 -14.72 16.70
N ALA A 102 18.69 -13.55 16.08
CA ALA A 102 19.73 -12.71 15.48
C ALA A 102 19.18 -11.29 15.26
N ILE A 103 19.67 -10.34 16.07
CA ILE A 103 19.40 -8.91 15.95
C ILE A 103 20.70 -8.30 15.43
N SER A 104 20.66 -7.61 14.29
CA SER A 104 21.74 -6.77 13.79
C SER A 104 21.31 -5.32 13.96
N GLU A 105 22.01 -4.60 14.85
CA GLU A 105 21.88 -3.16 15.03
C GLU A 105 22.69 -2.43 13.96
N SER A 106 22.11 -1.39 13.35
CA SER A 106 22.89 -0.30 12.77
C SER A 106 22.28 1.05 13.12
N SER A 107 23.18 1.91 13.56
CA SER A 107 23.04 3.24 14.14
C SER A 107 22.38 4.26 13.20
N GLY A 108 21.51 5.13 13.74
CA GLY A 108 21.20 6.42 13.11
C GLY A 108 19.81 6.99 13.41
N VAL A 109 19.78 8.02 14.27
CA VAL A 109 18.65 8.91 14.62
C VAL A 109 17.65 8.37 15.63
N SER A 110 17.94 8.71 16.88
CA SER A 110 17.10 8.62 18.07
C SER A 110 15.82 9.45 17.96
N GLY A 111 14.68 8.78 18.19
CA GLY A 111 13.48 9.41 18.72
C GLY A 111 12.18 9.09 17.99
N PHE A 112 11.72 7.83 17.98
CA PHE A 112 10.30 7.43 18.05
C PHE A 112 10.23 5.93 18.40
N SER A 113 10.13 5.61 19.69
CA SER A 113 9.86 4.24 20.15
C SER A 113 8.36 3.99 20.12
N GLN A 114 7.91 3.33 19.07
CA GLN A 114 6.83 2.33 19.05
C GLN A 114 6.76 1.76 17.63
N THR A 115 7.31 0.56 17.45
CA THR A 115 7.14 -0.27 16.25
C THR A 115 5.68 -0.77 16.23
N SER A 116 4.74 0.16 16.06
CA SER A 116 3.32 -0.14 15.97
C SER A 116 3.09 -0.82 14.63
N ARG A 117 2.65 -2.08 14.69
CA ARG A 117 2.25 -2.84 13.51
C ARG A 117 1.16 -2.07 12.78
N LYS A 118 1.50 -1.44 11.66
CA LYS A 118 0.51 -0.81 10.80
C LYS A 118 -0.24 -1.89 10.02
N THR A 119 -1.52 -1.67 9.81
CA THR A 119 -2.33 -2.42 8.86
C THR A 119 -2.74 -1.43 7.78
N VAL A 120 -2.43 -1.73 6.52
CA VAL A 120 -2.79 -0.88 5.38
C VAL A 120 -3.77 -1.66 4.53
N LEU A 121 -4.95 -1.09 4.30
CA LEU A 121 -5.93 -1.56 3.34
C LEU A 121 -6.15 -0.44 2.34
N PHE A 122 -5.97 -0.74 1.06
CA PHE A 122 -6.27 0.19 0.00
C PHE A 122 -7.12 -0.46 -1.10
N VAL A 123 -7.93 0.36 -1.72
CA VAL A 123 -8.71 0.02 -2.92
C VAL A 123 -8.05 0.72 -4.09
N THR A 124 -7.80 -0.01 -5.17
CA THR A 124 -7.27 0.51 -6.42
C THR A 124 -7.86 -0.24 -7.59
N HIS A 125 -7.95 0.43 -8.74
CA HIS A 125 -8.25 -0.18 -10.03
C HIS A 125 -6.98 -0.58 -10.81
N ASP A 126 -5.79 -0.23 -10.31
CA ASP A 126 -4.51 -0.58 -10.91
C ASP A 126 -3.96 -1.89 -10.31
N LEU A 127 -3.86 -2.92 -11.15
CA LEU A 127 -3.36 -4.22 -10.73
C LEU A 127 -1.87 -4.20 -10.39
N GLU A 128 -1.08 -3.34 -11.05
CA GLU A 128 0.35 -3.21 -10.75
C GLU A 128 0.56 -2.61 -9.35
N GLU A 129 -0.24 -1.60 -8.98
CA GLU A 129 -0.23 -1.03 -7.62
C GLU A 129 -0.57 -2.10 -6.58
N ALA A 130 -1.64 -2.88 -6.82
CA ALA A 130 -2.06 -3.93 -5.91
C ALA A 130 -0.95 -4.97 -5.69
N ILE A 131 -0.30 -5.42 -6.76
CA ILE A 131 0.77 -6.43 -6.68
C ILE A 131 2.03 -5.85 -6.02
N ALA A 132 2.44 -4.65 -6.41
CA ALA A 132 3.68 -4.05 -5.91
C ALA A 132 3.59 -3.78 -4.40
N LEU A 133 2.44 -3.31 -3.91
CA LEU A 133 2.31 -2.81 -2.55
C LEU A 133 1.79 -3.83 -1.55
N ALA A 134 0.87 -4.71 -1.96
CA ALA A 134 0.14 -5.55 -1.03
C ALA A 134 0.86 -6.88 -0.70
N ASP A 135 0.61 -7.40 0.49
CA ASP A 135 0.94 -8.78 0.85
C ASP A 135 -0.19 -9.76 0.47
N GLU A 136 -1.41 -9.24 0.26
CA GLU A 136 -2.59 -9.97 -0.16
C GLU A 136 -3.46 -9.09 -1.06
N VAL A 137 -3.86 -9.60 -2.23
CA VAL A 137 -4.78 -8.95 -3.16
C VAL A 137 -6.14 -9.65 -3.08
N VAL A 138 -7.17 -8.87 -2.77
CA VAL A 138 -8.56 -9.34 -2.74
C VAL A 138 -9.28 -8.77 -3.96
N VAL A 139 -9.83 -9.66 -4.79
CA VAL A 139 -10.59 -9.27 -5.98
C VAL A 139 -12.08 -9.30 -5.65
N LEU A 140 -12.78 -8.24 -6.03
CA LEU A 140 -14.22 -8.07 -5.84
C LEU A 140 -14.95 -8.21 -7.18
N SER A 141 -16.15 -8.79 -7.18
CA SER A 141 -17.02 -8.83 -8.36
C SER A 141 -17.57 -7.44 -8.67
N ALA A 142 -17.87 -7.20 -9.94
CA ALA A 142 -18.53 -5.98 -10.37
C ALA A 142 -20.01 -5.92 -9.94
N GLY A 143 -20.52 -4.70 -9.74
CA GLY A 143 -21.94 -4.42 -9.51
C GLY A 143 -22.34 -4.22 -8.04
N PRO A 144 -23.62 -3.87 -7.79
CA PRO A 144 -24.13 -3.47 -6.47
C PRO A 144 -24.18 -4.60 -5.43
N ALA A 145 -24.09 -5.87 -5.87
CA ALA A 145 -23.96 -7.04 -5.00
C ALA A 145 -22.51 -7.57 -5.02
N SER A 146 -21.54 -6.66 -4.87
CA SER A 146 -20.13 -7.00 -4.93
C SER A 146 -19.76 -8.04 -3.85
N ARG A 147 -19.06 -9.09 -4.26
CA ARG A 147 -18.57 -10.16 -3.38
C ARG A 147 -17.10 -10.44 -3.67
N VAL A 148 -16.40 -10.97 -2.67
CA VAL A 148 -15.03 -11.46 -2.88
C VAL A 148 -15.08 -12.67 -3.81
N ILE A 149 -14.34 -12.61 -4.92
CA ILE A 149 -14.26 -13.68 -5.91
C ILE A 149 -12.90 -14.37 -5.92
N ALA A 150 -11.86 -13.68 -5.45
CA ALA A 150 -10.54 -14.26 -5.28
C ALA A 150 -9.79 -13.55 -4.16
N ARG A 151 -8.91 -14.30 -3.51
CA ARG A 151 -7.89 -13.80 -2.59
C ARG A 151 -6.57 -14.41 -3.02
N HIS A 152 -5.56 -13.58 -3.20
CA HIS A 152 -4.26 -14.02 -3.67
C HIS A 152 -3.17 -13.46 -2.78
N ARG A 153 -2.38 -14.35 -2.16
CA ARG A 153 -1.21 -13.93 -1.38
C ARG A 153 -0.10 -13.51 -2.33
N VAL A 154 0.51 -12.36 -2.10
CA VAL A 154 1.65 -11.89 -2.89
C VAL A 154 2.92 -12.45 -2.26
N THR A 155 3.58 -13.36 -2.97
CA THR A 155 4.80 -14.05 -2.49
C THR A 155 6.09 -13.30 -2.89
N LEU A 156 5.98 -12.04 -3.31
CA LEU A 156 7.13 -11.20 -3.63
C LEU A 156 7.80 -10.76 -2.33
N ASP A 157 9.11 -11.01 -2.26
CA ASP A 157 9.94 -10.72 -1.09
C ASP A 157 9.99 -9.22 -0.75
N ARG A 158 10.37 -8.94 0.48
CA ARG A 158 10.63 -7.59 1.02
C ARG A 158 12.15 -7.44 1.23
N PRO A 159 12.74 -6.25 1.04
CA PRO A 159 12.13 -4.99 0.64
C PRO A 159 11.74 -4.96 -0.85
N ARG A 160 10.73 -4.16 -1.19
CA ARG A 160 10.27 -4.03 -2.60
C ARG A 160 10.73 -2.72 -3.21
N ASP A 161 11.55 -2.79 -4.25
CA ASP A 161 11.73 -1.68 -5.17
C ASP A 161 10.66 -1.77 -6.27
N VAL A 162 9.70 -0.84 -6.28
CA VAL A 162 8.56 -0.89 -7.21
C VAL A 162 9.00 -0.79 -8.67
N MET A 163 10.10 -0.08 -8.96
CA MET A 163 10.57 0.08 -10.33
C MET A 163 11.20 -1.21 -10.85
N GLU A 164 12.09 -1.82 -10.06
CA GLU A 164 12.74 -3.06 -10.46
C GLU A 164 11.77 -4.24 -10.47
N LEU A 165 10.89 -4.32 -9.46
CA LEU A 165 9.98 -5.44 -9.25
C LEU A 165 9.05 -5.68 -10.45
N ARG A 166 8.57 -4.61 -11.09
CA ARG A 166 7.67 -4.68 -12.27
C ARG A 166 8.27 -5.43 -13.46
N THR A 167 9.59 -5.50 -13.53
CA THR A 167 10.32 -6.19 -14.61
C THR A 167 10.62 -7.66 -14.29
N THR A 168 10.41 -8.10 -13.05
CA THR A 168 10.74 -9.45 -12.62
C THR A 168 9.76 -10.48 -13.18
N PRO A 169 10.23 -11.72 -13.51
CA PRO A 169 9.33 -12.78 -13.95
C PRO A 169 8.22 -13.09 -12.95
N ALA A 170 8.54 -13.12 -11.65
CA ALA A 170 7.58 -13.40 -10.58
C ALA A 170 6.42 -12.38 -10.55
N PHE A 171 6.72 -11.10 -10.76
CA PHE A 171 5.69 -10.06 -10.85
C PHE A 171 4.82 -10.25 -12.10
N ILE A 172 5.44 -10.50 -13.25
CA ILE A 172 4.73 -10.69 -14.53
C ILE A 172 3.79 -11.90 -14.45
N ASP A 173 4.23 -13.00 -13.84
CA ASP A 173 3.41 -14.21 -13.69
C ASP A 173 2.23 -13.99 -12.74
N LEU A 174 2.46 -13.24 -11.66
CA LEU A 174 1.40 -12.85 -10.72
C LEU A 174 0.39 -11.91 -11.39
N TYR A 175 0.85 -10.95 -12.17
CA TYR A 175 0.02 -10.05 -12.95
C TYR A 175 -0.87 -10.82 -13.93
N ARG A 176 -0.29 -11.74 -14.71
CA ARG A 176 -1.04 -12.57 -15.67
C ARG A 176 -2.13 -13.40 -14.96
N THR A 177 -1.79 -13.99 -13.82
CA THR A 177 -2.71 -14.79 -13.00
C THR A 177 -3.90 -13.96 -12.54
N LEU A 178 -3.65 -12.81 -11.89
CA LEU A 178 -4.71 -11.95 -11.36
C LEU A 178 -5.54 -11.28 -12.46
N TRP A 179 -4.91 -10.87 -13.57
CA TRP A 179 -5.61 -10.34 -14.73
C TRP A 179 -6.55 -11.37 -15.35
N GLY A 180 -6.15 -12.65 -15.38
CA GLY A 180 -7.02 -13.75 -15.83
C GLY A 180 -8.32 -13.83 -15.03
N VAL A 181 -8.23 -13.68 -13.70
CA VAL A 181 -9.40 -13.65 -12.81
C VAL A 181 -10.28 -12.42 -13.11
N LEU A 182 -9.67 -11.23 -13.14
CA LEU A 182 -10.37 -9.96 -13.37
C LEU A 182 -11.08 -9.89 -14.72
N ARG A 183 -10.42 -10.37 -15.79
CA ARG A 183 -10.98 -10.34 -17.16
C ARG A 183 -12.36 -10.99 -17.21
N SER A 184 -12.54 -12.09 -16.48
CA SER A 184 -13.82 -12.82 -16.45
C SER A 184 -14.97 -11.99 -15.86
N GLU A 185 -14.68 -11.04 -14.97
CA GLU A 185 -15.66 -10.15 -14.34
C GLU A 185 -15.87 -8.84 -15.10
N VAL A 186 -14.80 -8.24 -15.62
CA VAL A 186 -14.91 -7.00 -16.41
C VAL A 186 -15.81 -7.23 -17.63
N LEU A 187 -15.68 -8.39 -18.29
CA LEU A 187 -16.56 -8.78 -19.40
C LEU A 187 -18.03 -9.02 -18.98
N LYS A 188 -18.29 -9.40 -17.73
CA LYS A 188 -19.66 -9.50 -17.19
C LYS A 188 -20.25 -8.11 -16.91
N SER A 189 -19.43 -7.20 -16.39
CA SER A 189 -19.83 -5.81 -16.07
C SER A 189 -20.23 -5.02 -17.32
N GLN A 190 -19.43 -5.10 -18.41
CA GLN A 190 -19.74 -4.38 -19.65
C GLN A 190 -21.08 -4.80 -20.30
N ARG A 191 -21.47 -6.08 -20.14
CA ARG A 191 -22.78 -6.57 -20.59
C ARG A 191 -23.94 -6.05 -19.73
N GLN A 192 -23.74 -5.86 -18.43
CA GLN A 192 -24.79 -5.34 -17.54
C GLN A 192 -24.96 -3.81 -17.64
N VAL A 193 -23.89 -3.05 -17.89
CA VAL A 193 -23.97 -1.60 -18.08
C VAL A 193 -24.66 -1.24 -19.40
N GLY A 194 -24.48 -2.05 -20.45
CA GLY A 194 -25.16 -1.86 -21.74
C GLY A 194 -26.68 -2.03 -21.69
N VAL A 195 -27.20 -2.85 -20.78
CA VAL A 195 -28.64 -3.14 -20.65
C VAL A 195 -29.39 -2.03 -19.86
N ARG A 196 -28.69 -1.22 -19.06
CA ARG A 196 -29.30 -0.12 -18.28
C ARG A 196 -29.39 1.22 -19.02
N ARG A 197 -28.88 1.29 -20.25
CA ARG A 197 -28.94 2.49 -21.12
C ARG A 197 -29.83 2.31 -22.36
N GLY A 198 -30.59 1.22 -22.43
CA GLY A 198 -31.58 0.96 -23.48
C GLY A 198 -32.99 1.23 -23.01
#